data_AF-X1NF94-F1
#
_entry.id   AF-X1NF94-F1
#
_cell.length_a   1.000
_cell.length_b   1.000
_cell.length_c   1.000
_cell.angle_alpha   90.00
_cell.angle_beta   90.00
_cell.angle_gamma   90.00
#
_symmetry.space_group_name_H-M   'P 1'
#
loop_
_entity.id
_entity.type
_entity.pdbx_description
1 polymer ?
#
loop_
_entity_poly.entity_id
_entity_poly.type
_entity_poly.pdbx_seq_one_letter_code
_entity_poly.pdbx_strand_id
1 'polypeptide(L)'
;MSKSKGIVVDPEEIIGKYGVDSLRYFLLREVPFGEDGNFSTSLFVKRVNSDLANDLGNLLNRTIPLVIRYCQGKVPPFYKDGGELKEKTEKVFSKLDSAMNVLAFSQALSSIWEIVKLSNLYIDKNAPWQLAKEKNKQKELHNILYNLLETLRILALILFPFIPDSA
;
A
#
# COMPACT_ATOMS: atom_id res chain seq x y z
N MET A 1 15.80 22.87 10.27
CA MET A 1 15.92 23.77 9.10
C MET A 1 16.53 25.09 9.55
N SER A 2 17.52 25.64 8.82
CA SER A 2 18.17 26.90 9.21
C SER A 2 17.99 27.93 8.09
N LYS A 3 17.08 28.88 8.32
CA LYS A 3 16.92 30.05 7.45
C LYS A 3 18.21 30.86 7.34
N SER A 4 19.07 30.82 8.37
CA SER A 4 20.36 31.51 8.39
C SER A 4 21.47 30.81 7.57
N LYS A 5 21.35 29.50 7.29
CA LYS A 5 22.29 28.75 6.44
C LYS A 5 21.76 28.45 5.02
N GLY A 6 20.59 28.98 4.67
CA GLY A 6 19.99 28.78 3.34
C GLY A 6 19.45 27.37 3.05
N ILE A 7 19.46 26.45 4.03
CA ILE A 7 18.91 25.10 3.89
C ILE A 7 17.48 25.12 4.40
N VAL A 8 16.58 25.59 3.54
CA VAL A 8 15.13 25.59 3.74
C VAL A 8 14.52 24.66 2.70
N VAL A 9 13.70 23.73 3.14
CA VAL A 9 12.87 22.91 2.25
C VAL A 9 11.49 23.52 2.26
N ASP A 10 11.05 24.01 1.10
CA ASP A 10 9.69 24.52 0.95
C ASP A 10 8.73 23.34 0.70
N PRO A 11 7.77 23.06 1.59
CA PRO A 11 6.80 22.00 1.37
C PRO A 11 5.95 22.23 0.11
N GLU A 12 5.67 23.48 -0.28
CA GLU A 12 4.89 23.79 -1.49
C GLU A 12 5.62 23.33 -2.77
N GLU A 13 6.95 23.49 -2.82
CA GLU A 13 7.74 23.00 -3.96
C GLU A 13 7.74 21.47 -4.06
N ILE A 14 7.77 20.77 -2.93
CA ILE A 14 7.71 19.31 -2.89
C ILE A 14 6.31 18.83 -3.28
N ILE A 15 5.25 19.45 -2.75
CA ILE A 15 3.86 19.15 -3.07
C ILE A 15 3.61 19.38 -4.57
N GLY A 16 4.06 20.51 -5.12
CA GLY A 16 3.90 20.81 -6.54
C GLY A 16 4.58 19.80 -7.48
N LYS A 17 5.66 19.14 -7.03
CA LYS A 17 6.40 18.15 -7.83
C LYS A 17 5.93 16.70 -7.62
N TYR A 18 5.53 16.34 -6.40
CA TYR A 18 5.33 14.94 -6.02
C TYR A 18 3.95 14.64 -5.41
N GLY A 19 3.12 15.66 -5.21
CA GLY A 19 1.80 15.56 -4.60
C GLY A 19 1.82 15.60 -3.07
N VAL A 20 0.69 16.01 -2.51
CA VAL A 20 0.51 16.17 -1.05
C VAL A 20 0.63 14.83 -0.31
N ASP A 21 0.03 13.77 -0.85
CA ASP A 21 0.03 12.46 -0.21
C ASP A 21 1.42 11.83 -0.14
N SER A 22 2.26 12.03 -1.17
CA SER A 22 3.65 11.56 -1.13
C SER A 22 4.42 12.21 0.02
N LEU A 23 4.23 13.52 0.23
CA LEU A 23 4.83 14.26 1.34
C LEU A 23 4.28 13.80 2.69
N ARG A 24 2.95 13.70 2.82
CA ARG A 24 2.30 13.19 4.04
C ARG A 24 2.81 11.80 4.43
N TYR A 25 2.83 10.89 3.46
CA TYR A 25 3.34 9.55 3.66
C TYR A 25 4.78 9.56 4.15
N PHE A 26 5.68 10.30 3.45
CA PHE A 26 7.08 10.35 3.83
C PHE A 26 7.28 10.84 5.27
N LEU A 27 6.63 11.95 5.64
CA LEU A 27 6.77 12.54 6.97
C LEU A 27 6.31 11.59 8.07
N LEU A 28 5.20 10.88 7.86
CA LEU A 28 4.64 9.93 8.83
C LEU A 28 5.37 8.58 8.85
N ARG A 29 6.04 8.21 7.74
CA ARG A 29 6.71 6.93 7.57
C ARG A 29 8.17 6.95 8.00
N GLU A 30 8.92 7.98 7.61
CA GLU A 30 10.38 8.04 7.75
C GLU A 30 10.81 8.47 9.15
N VAL A 31 10.05 9.37 9.77
CA VAL A 31 10.40 9.98 11.06
C VAL A 31 9.49 9.43 12.15
N PRO A 32 10.02 8.70 13.15
CA PRO A 32 9.26 8.37 14.34
C PRO A 32 8.73 9.65 15.00
N PHE A 33 7.43 9.69 15.29
CA PHE A 33 6.81 10.87 15.84
C PHE A 33 7.41 11.19 17.23
N GLY A 34 7.84 12.44 17.44
CA GLY A 34 8.50 12.88 18.67
C GLY A 34 10.03 12.78 18.65
N GLU A 35 10.63 12.22 17.59
CA GLU A 35 12.08 12.19 17.40
C GLU A 35 12.54 13.15 16.31
N ASP A 36 13.81 13.55 16.36
CA ASP A 36 14.43 14.36 15.32
C ASP A 36 14.64 13.52 14.05
N GLY A 37 14.05 13.98 12.93
CA GLY A 37 14.17 13.35 11.62
C GLY A 37 15.05 14.15 10.66
N ASN A 38 15.80 13.43 9.82
CA ASN A 38 16.53 14.05 8.71
C ASN A 38 15.68 14.03 7.43
N PHE A 39 15.51 15.19 6.82
CA PHE A 39 14.92 15.30 5.48
C PHE A 39 16.02 15.51 4.43
N SER A 40 15.95 14.75 3.35
CA SER A 40 16.61 15.08 2.09
C SER A 40 15.72 14.69 0.92
N THR A 41 15.79 15.43 -0.18
CA THR A 41 15.00 15.11 -1.39
C THR A 41 15.31 13.71 -1.92
N SER A 42 16.56 13.25 -1.79
CA SER A 42 16.94 11.89 -2.21
C SER A 42 16.30 10.81 -1.34
N LEU A 43 16.25 11.00 -0.02
CA LEU A 43 15.59 10.07 0.90
C LEU A 43 14.07 10.05 0.65
N PHE A 44 13.48 11.23 0.46
CA PHE A 44 12.09 11.40 0.08
C PHE A 44 11.73 10.62 -1.19
N VAL A 45 12.43 10.89 -2.29
CA VAL A 45 12.18 10.23 -3.58
C VAL A 45 12.39 8.72 -3.47
N LYS A 46 13.43 8.28 -2.76
CA LYS A 46 13.69 6.84 -2.56
C LYS A 46 12.54 6.16 -1.83
N ARG A 47 12.05 6.75 -0.73
CA ARG A 47 10.96 6.19 0.07
C ARG A 47 9.66 6.13 -0.72
N VAL A 48 9.29 7.22 -1.38
CA VAL A 48 8.07 7.30 -2.21
C VAL A 48 8.12 6.29 -3.35
N ASN A 49 9.24 6.21 -4.07
CA ASN A 49 9.36 5.25 -5.17
C ASN A 49 9.35 3.79 -4.67
N SER A 50 10.07 3.49 -3.60
CA SER A 50 10.11 2.14 -3.02
C SER A 50 8.72 1.72 -2.55
N ASP A 51 8.12 2.50 -1.68
CA ASP A 51 6.95 2.06 -0.96
C ASP A 51 5.71 2.32 -1.83
N LEU A 52 5.44 3.57 -2.22
CA LEU A 52 4.21 3.93 -2.92
C LEU A 52 4.19 3.43 -4.37
N ALA A 53 5.24 3.64 -5.15
CA ALA A 53 5.23 3.24 -6.56
C ALA A 53 5.50 1.74 -6.74
N ASN A 54 6.59 1.22 -6.19
CA ASN A 54 7.06 -0.14 -6.46
C ASN A 54 6.34 -1.24 -5.66
N ASP A 55 5.79 -0.93 -4.47
CA ASP A 55 5.04 -1.92 -3.69
C ASP A 55 3.53 -1.75 -3.88
N LEU A 56 2.94 -0.64 -3.40
CA LEU A 56 1.48 -0.43 -3.42
C LEU A 56 0.94 -0.21 -4.83
N GLY A 57 1.56 0.71 -5.58
CA GLY A 57 1.20 1.01 -6.96
C GLY A 57 1.37 -0.20 -7.87
N ASN A 58 2.45 -0.97 -7.70
CA ASN A 58 2.66 -2.23 -8.41
C ASN A 58 1.55 -3.25 -8.13
N LEU A 59 1.16 -3.45 -6.86
CA LEU A 59 0.08 -4.36 -6.50
C LEU A 59 -1.23 -4.00 -7.21
N LEU A 60 -1.60 -2.71 -7.17
CA LEU A 60 -2.79 -2.19 -7.85
C LEU A 60 -2.69 -2.42 -9.37
N ASN A 61 -1.58 -1.99 -9.98
CA ASN A 61 -1.34 -2.08 -11.43
C ASN A 61 -1.21 -3.50 -11.94
N ARG A 62 -0.90 -4.48 -11.08
CA ARG A 62 -0.91 -5.90 -11.45
C ARG A 62 -2.28 -6.55 -11.26
N THR A 63 -3.06 -6.11 -10.28
CA THR A 63 -4.36 -6.70 -9.96
C THR A 63 -5.46 -6.19 -10.89
N ILE A 64 -5.61 -4.88 -11.04
CA ILE A 64 -6.74 -4.28 -11.77
C ILE A 64 -6.80 -4.71 -13.24
N PRO A 65 -5.69 -4.74 -14.01
CA PRO A 65 -5.74 -5.20 -15.39
C PRO A 65 -6.17 -6.66 -15.54
N LEU A 66 -5.84 -7.53 -14.58
CA LEU A 66 -6.28 -8.93 -14.59
C LEU A 66 -7.79 -9.02 -14.38
N VAL A 67 -8.35 -8.23 -13.46
CA VAL A 67 -9.79 -8.17 -13.21
C VAL A 67 -10.53 -7.61 -14.42
N ILE A 68 -10.01 -6.55 -15.05
CA ILE A 68 -10.59 -6.00 -16.30
C ILE A 68 -10.60 -7.07 -17.39
N ARG A 69 -9.46 -7.75 -17.59
CA ARG A 69 -9.28 -8.69 -18.69
C ARG A 69 -10.04 -10.00 -18.51
N TYR A 70 -10.04 -10.57 -17.30
CA TYR A 70 -10.53 -11.92 -17.05
C TYR A 70 -11.84 -11.96 -16.27
N CYS A 71 -12.25 -10.84 -15.66
CA CYS A 71 -13.53 -10.72 -14.94
C CYS A 71 -14.39 -9.57 -15.51
N GLN A 72 -14.05 -9.03 -16.68
CA GLN A 72 -14.80 -7.96 -17.36
C GLN A 72 -14.97 -6.70 -16.47
N GLY A 73 -13.98 -6.43 -15.63
CA GLY A 73 -14.01 -5.30 -14.69
C GLY A 73 -15.01 -5.46 -13.54
N LYS A 74 -15.58 -6.65 -13.35
CA LYS A 74 -16.49 -6.96 -12.26
C LYS A 74 -15.75 -7.71 -11.15
N VAL A 75 -16.16 -7.47 -9.91
CA VAL A 75 -15.67 -8.24 -8.76
C VAL A 75 -16.10 -9.72 -8.97
N PRO A 76 -15.15 -10.66 -9.03
CA PRO A 76 -15.48 -12.07 -9.21
C PRO A 76 -16.14 -12.65 -7.96
N PRO A 77 -16.78 -13.83 -8.03
CA PRO A 77 -17.38 -14.46 -6.86
C PRO A 77 -16.33 -14.86 -5.82
N PHE A 78 -16.68 -14.71 -4.55
CA PHE A 78 -15.92 -15.29 -3.43
C PHE A 78 -16.13 -16.80 -3.37
N TYR A 79 -15.05 -17.55 -3.15
CA TYR A 79 -15.13 -19.01 -2.95
C TYR A 79 -14.44 -19.48 -1.66
N LYS A 80 -13.31 -18.89 -1.30
CA LYS A 80 -12.50 -19.22 -0.12
C LYS A 80 -11.64 -18.03 0.29
N ASP A 81 -11.40 -17.89 1.58
CA ASP A 81 -10.42 -16.93 2.08
C ASP A 81 -9.00 -17.16 1.53
N GLY A 82 -8.21 -16.09 1.51
CA GLY A 82 -6.81 -16.09 1.11
C GLY A 82 -5.84 -16.66 2.15
N GLY A 83 -6.32 -17.37 3.19
CA GLY A 83 -5.51 -17.95 4.25
C GLY A 83 -4.67 -16.90 4.98
N GLU A 84 -3.35 -17.05 4.90
CA GLU A 84 -2.37 -16.13 5.51
C GLU A 84 -2.64 -14.66 5.19
N LEU A 85 -3.10 -14.35 3.97
CA LEU A 85 -3.41 -12.97 3.57
C LEU A 85 -4.57 -12.39 4.39
N LYS A 86 -5.64 -13.16 4.59
CA LYS A 86 -6.79 -12.75 5.42
C LYS A 86 -6.37 -12.62 6.87
N GLU A 87 -5.68 -13.62 7.41
CA GLU A 87 -5.24 -13.60 8.82
C GLU A 87 -4.35 -12.40 9.14
N LYS A 88 -3.41 -12.07 8.24
CA LYS A 88 -2.52 -10.92 8.40
C LYS A 88 -3.30 -9.61 8.37
N THR A 89 -4.27 -9.52 7.47
CA THR A 89 -5.13 -8.35 7.33
C THR A 89 -6.02 -8.16 8.56
N GLU A 90 -6.61 -9.23 9.11
CA GLU A 90 -7.42 -9.15 10.34
C GLU A 90 -6.59 -8.76 11.57
N LYS A 91 -5.36 -9.26 11.68
CA LYS A 91 -4.45 -8.93 12.79
C LYS A 91 -3.89 -7.51 12.72
N VAL A 92 -3.99 -6.82 11.57
CA VAL A 92 -3.45 -5.46 11.44
C VAL A 92 -4.23 -4.45 12.25
N PHE A 93 -5.55 -4.63 12.39
CA PHE A 93 -6.41 -3.63 13.04
C PHE A 93 -6.03 -3.38 14.49
N SER A 94 -5.72 -4.43 15.26
CA SER A 94 -5.27 -4.28 16.65
C SER A 94 -3.89 -3.61 16.74
N LYS A 95 -2.98 -3.91 15.82
CA LYS A 95 -1.68 -3.22 15.72
C LYS A 95 -1.85 -1.74 15.38
N LEU A 96 -2.74 -1.42 14.44
CA LEU A 96 -3.05 -0.06 14.06
C LEU A 96 -3.65 0.71 15.22
N ASP A 97 -4.66 0.17 15.88
CA ASP A 97 -5.29 0.79 17.04
C ASP A 97 -4.26 1.11 18.14
N SER A 98 -3.42 0.12 18.47
CA SER A 98 -2.37 0.28 19.47
C SER A 98 -1.36 1.37 19.09
N ALA A 99 -0.89 1.37 17.83
CA ALA A 99 0.09 2.34 17.35
C ALA A 99 -0.51 3.75 17.23
N MET A 100 -1.74 3.88 16.74
CA MET A 100 -2.42 5.16 16.55
C MET A 100 -2.75 5.83 17.89
N ASN A 101 -3.11 5.07 18.92
CA ASN A 101 -3.37 5.59 20.27
C ASN A 101 -2.16 6.26 20.92
N VAL A 102 -0.94 5.89 20.52
CA VAL A 102 0.31 6.48 21.01
C VAL A 102 1.04 7.31 19.94
N LEU A 103 0.35 7.65 18.84
CA LEU A 103 0.89 8.44 17.72
C LEU A 103 2.12 7.80 17.03
N ALA A 104 2.28 6.48 17.10
CA ALA A 104 3.35 5.73 16.47
C ALA A 104 3.09 5.48 14.97
N PHE A 105 2.90 6.55 14.19
CA PHE A 105 2.49 6.49 12.78
C PHE A 105 3.42 5.66 11.89
N SER A 106 4.74 5.76 12.10
CA SER A 106 5.73 4.97 11.35
C SER A 106 5.55 3.46 11.57
N GLN A 107 5.18 3.05 12.79
CA GLN A 107 4.90 1.65 13.11
C GLN A 107 3.56 1.18 12.52
N ALA A 108 2.55 2.05 12.54
CA ALA A 108 1.26 1.80 11.90
C ALA A 108 1.45 1.56 10.39
N LEU A 109 2.13 2.48 9.69
CA LEU A 109 2.44 2.38 8.26
C LEU A 109 3.34 1.17 7.94
N SER A 110 4.30 0.84 8.81
CA SER A 110 5.10 -0.38 8.67
C SER A 110 4.23 -1.64 8.69
N SER A 111 3.24 -1.70 9.60
CA SER A 111 2.31 -2.84 9.71
C SER A 111 1.41 -2.96 8.48
N ILE A 112 0.98 -1.82 7.89
CA ILE A 112 0.23 -1.81 6.62
C ILE A 112 1.11 -2.37 5.49
N TRP A 113 2.38 -1.96 5.43
CA TRP A 113 3.31 -2.44 4.38
C TRP A 113 3.60 -3.94 4.45
N GLU A 114 3.48 -4.57 5.61
CA GLU A 114 3.55 -6.03 5.71
C GLU A 114 2.44 -6.70 4.88
N ILE A 115 1.24 -6.12 4.83
CA ILE A 115 0.13 -6.62 4.00
C ILE A 115 0.44 -6.39 2.53
N VAL A 116 0.87 -5.18 2.14
CA VAL A 116 1.21 -4.87 0.74
C VAL A 116 2.26 -5.84 0.18
N LYS A 117 3.30 -6.14 0.96
CA LYS A 117 4.34 -7.12 0.58
C LYS A 117 3.78 -8.53 0.49
N LEU A 118 2.94 -8.94 1.45
CA LEU A 118 2.30 -10.24 1.42
C LEU A 118 1.35 -10.39 0.22
N SER A 119 0.63 -9.35 -0.16
CA SER A 119 -0.23 -9.33 -1.35
C SER A 119 0.57 -9.43 -2.64
N ASN A 120 1.71 -8.72 -2.75
CA ASN A 120 2.63 -8.87 -3.88
C ASN A 120 3.16 -10.31 -3.99
N LEU A 121 3.54 -10.90 -2.85
CA LEU A 121 3.96 -12.31 -2.82
C LEU A 121 2.81 -13.27 -3.17
N TYR A 122 1.58 -12.97 -2.72
CA TYR A 122 0.40 -13.77 -3.00
C TYR A 122 0.09 -13.80 -4.50
N ILE A 123 0.10 -12.65 -5.19
CA ILE A 123 -0.11 -12.62 -6.63
C ILE A 123 1.02 -13.32 -7.39
N ASP A 124 2.28 -13.23 -6.92
CA ASP A 124 3.42 -13.92 -7.51
C ASP A 124 3.31 -15.45 -7.39
N LYS A 125 3.04 -15.95 -6.19
CA LYS A 125 2.92 -17.40 -5.92
C LYS A 125 1.77 -18.06 -6.68
N ASN A 126 0.65 -17.35 -6.82
CA ASN A 126 -0.53 -17.89 -7.47
C ASN A 126 -0.54 -17.68 -8.99
N ALA A 127 0.33 -16.82 -9.52
CA ALA A 127 0.50 -16.56 -10.95
C ALA A 127 -0.83 -16.52 -11.75
N PRO A 128 -1.80 -15.64 -11.40
CA PRO A 128 -3.14 -15.65 -12.01
C PRO A 128 -3.14 -15.47 -13.53
N TRP A 129 -2.11 -14.84 -14.09
CA TRP A 129 -1.92 -14.72 -15.55
C TRP A 129 -1.66 -16.07 -16.25
N GLN A 130 -1.16 -17.07 -15.54
CA GLN A 130 -1.02 -18.44 -16.02
C GLN A 130 -2.36 -19.18 -15.89
N LEU A 131 -2.98 -19.13 -14.70
CA LEU A 131 -4.28 -19.76 -14.44
C LEU A 131 -5.38 -19.28 -15.40
N ALA A 132 -5.33 -18.01 -15.82
CA ALA A 132 -6.26 -17.45 -16.79
C ALA A 132 -6.23 -18.12 -18.17
N LYS A 133 -5.16 -18.84 -18.50
CA LYS A 133 -5.05 -19.62 -19.75
C LYS A 133 -5.71 -21.01 -19.62
N GLU A 134 -6.01 -21.46 -18.41
CA GLU A 134 -6.57 -22.78 -18.12
C GLU A 134 -8.08 -22.71 -17.90
N LYS A 135 -8.85 -23.37 -18.77
CA LYS A 135 -10.33 -23.32 -18.74
C LYS A 135 -10.94 -23.96 -17.48
N ASN A 136 -10.28 -24.96 -16.89
CA ASN A 136 -10.72 -25.66 -15.68
C ASN A 136 -10.31 -24.95 -14.37
N LYS A 137 -9.53 -23.87 -14.43
CA LYS A 137 -9.02 -23.14 -13.25
C LYS A 137 -9.73 -21.81 -12.97
N GLN A 138 -10.84 -21.53 -13.66
CA GLN A 138 -11.56 -20.25 -13.53
C GLN A 138 -12.01 -19.95 -12.09
N LYS A 139 -12.45 -20.96 -11.35
CA LYS A 139 -12.83 -20.80 -9.93
C LYS A 139 -11.64 -20.36 -9.06
N GLU A 140 -10.46 -20.92 -9.30
CA GLU A 140 -9.24 -20.58 -8.57
C GLU A 140 -8.77 -19.16 -8.92
N LEU A 141 -8.74 -18.82 -10.21
CA LEU A 141 -8.46 -17.47 -10.69
C LEU A 141 -9.38 -16.43 -10.04
N HIS A 142 -10.70 -16.65 -10.10
CA HIS A 142 -11.70 -15.77 -9.50
C HIS A 142 -11.45 -15.57 -8.00
N ASN A 143 -11.14 -16.66 -7.28
CA ASN A 143 -10.88 -16.57 -5.86
C ASN A 143 -9.64 -15.75 -5.52
N ILE A 144 -8.55 -15.93 -6.29
CA ILE A 144 -7.31 -15.15 -6.13
C ILE A 144 -7.57 -13.66 -6.35
N LEU A 145 -8.25 -13.34 -7.46
CA LEU A 145 -8.56 -11.96 -7.81
C LEU A 145 -9.53 -11.31 -6.81
N TYR A 146 -10.50 -12.06 -6.27
CA TYR A 146 -11.37 -11.57 -5.20
C TYR A 146 -10.55 -11.18 -3.95
N ASN A 147 -9.68 -12.08 -3.48
CA ASN A 147 -8.89 -11.83 -2.26
C ASN A 147 -7.93 -10.64 -2.44
N LEU A 148 -7.36 -10.45 -3.64
CA LEU A 148 -6.53 -9.28 -3.96
C LEU A 148 -7.34 -7.99 -3.95
N LEU A 149 -8.52 -7.97 -4.57
CA LEU A 149 -9.42 -6.82 -4.56
C LEU A 149 -9.90 -6.46 -3.15
N GLU A 150 -10.27 -7.46 -2.36
CA GLU A 150 -10.69 -7.24 -0.97
C GLU A 150 -9.53 -6.70 -0.11
N THR A 151 -8.32 -7.20 -0.34
CA THR A 151 -7.14 -6.66 0.35
C THR A 151 -6.86 -5.22 -0.07
N LEU A 152 -6.94 -4.89 -1.36
CA LEU A 152 -6.79 -3.52 -1.86
C LEU A 152 -7.85 -2.58 -1.27
N ARG A 153 -9.11 -3.04 -1.16
CA ARG A 153 -10.19 -2.29 -0.50
C ARG A 153 -9.89 -2.01 0.97
N ILE A 154 -9.34 -2.97 1.70
CA ILE A 154 -8.96 -2.78 3.10
C ILE A 154 -7.75 -1.85 3.21
N LEU A 155 -6.74 -2.01 2.35
CA LEU A 155 -5.57 -1.11 2.27
C LEU A 155 -6.00 0.34 2.05
N ALA A 156 -6.90 0.59 1.10
CA ALA A 156 -7.51 1.91 0.87
C ALA A 156 -8.07 2.51 2.17
N LEU A 157 -8.93 1.77 2.87
CA LEU A 157 -9.56 2.24 4.11
C LEU A 157 -8.55 2.56 5.22
N ILE A 158 -7.55 1.70 5.43
CA ILE A 158 -6.57 1.91 6.50
C ILE A 158 -5.48 2.92 6.13
N LEU A 159 -5.30 3.21 4.84
CA LEU A 159 -4.38 4.24 4.34
C LEU A 159 -5.02 5.64 4.29
N PHE A 160 -6.34 5.74 4.26
CA PHE A 160 -7.08 7.00 4.21
C PHE A 160 -6.61 8.06 5.24
N PRO A 161 -6.30 7.74 6.51
CA PRO A 161 -5.78 8.73 7.46
C PRO A 161 -4.42 9.34 7.06
N PHE A 162 -3.65 8.63 6.23
CA PHE A 162 -2.28 8.99 5.86
C PHE A 162 -2.20 9.65 4.47
N ILE A 163 -2.91 9.08 3.48
CA ILE A 163 -2.87 9.50 2.07
C ILE A 163 -4.31 9.61 1.49
N PRO A 164 -5.12 10.59 1.97
CA PRO A 164 -6.55 10.64 1.70
C PRO A 164 -6.94 10.81 0.23
N ASP A 165 -6.12 11.45 -0.61
CA ASP A 165 -6.46 11.66 -2.03
C ASP A 165 -6.16 10.41 -2.87
N SER A 166 -5.18 9.61 -2.44
CA SER A 166 -4.72 8.40 -3.13
C SER A 166 -5.43 7.12 -2.65
N ALA A 167 -5.99 7.15 -1.44
CA ALA A 167 -6.62 6.01 -0.78
C ALA A 167 -7.95 5.58 -1.41
#